data_AF-A0A970XC92-F1
#
_entry.id   AF-A0A970XC92-F1
#
_cell.length_a   1.000
_cell.length_b   1.000
_cell.length_c   1.000
_cell.angle_alpha   90.00
_cell.angle_beta   90.00
_cell.angle_gamma   90.00
#
_symmetry.space_group_name_H-M   'P 1'
#
loop_
_entity.id
_entity.type
_entity.pdbx_description
1 polymer ?
#
loop_
_entity_poly.entity_id
_entity_poly.type
_entity_poly.pdbx_seq_one_letter_code
_entity_poly.pdbx_strand_id
1 'polypeptide(L)' 'NFHLPESTLIMLVSALAGRENVLRAYEEAIREEYRFFSFGDAMLIL' A
#
# COMPACT_ATOMS: atom_id res chain seq x y z
N ASN A 1 -1.95 4.73 -4.89
CA ASN A 1 -1.78 3.45 -5.60
C ASN A 1 -1.10 2.44 -4.70
N PHE A 2 -1.22 1.15 -5.00
CA PHE A 2 -0.44 0.11 -4.35
C PHE A 2 0.92 -0.05 -5.07
N HIS A 3 2.01 0.19 -4.34
CA HIS A 3 3.39 0.13 -4.79
C HIS A 3 4.09 -1.12 -4.27
N LEU A 4 5.12 -1.60 -4.97
CA LEU A 4 5.84 -2.79 -4.51
C LEU A 4 6.40 -2.64 -3.07
N PRO A 5 6.46 -3.76 -2.31
CA PRO A 5 7.25 -3.84 -1.10
C PRO A 5 8.69 -3.37 -1.39
N GLU A 6 9.31 -2.69 -0.42
CA GLU A 6 10.68 -2.15 -0.51
C GLU A 6 10.88 -0.92 -1.42
N SER A 7 9.82 -0.32 -1.95
CA SER A 7 9.92 0.98 -2.62
C SER A 7 10.06 2.14 -1.62
N THR A 8 10.74 3.22 -2.01
CA THR A 8 10.81 4.45 -1.19
C THR A 8 9.43 5.04 -0.88
N LEU A 9 8.45 4.80 -1.76
CA LEU A 9 7.06 5.19 -1.56
C LEU A 9 6.40 4.41 -0.42
N ILE A 10 6.73 3.13 -0.22
CA ILE A 10 6.21 2.38 0.93
C ILE A 10 6.78 2.91 2.25
N MET A 11 8.02 3.39 2.24
CA MET A 11 8.64 4.04 3.41
C MET A 11 7.94 5.37 3.73
N LEU A 12 7.65 6.20 2.72
CA LEU A 12 6.92 7.46 2.88
C LEU A 12 5.51 7.23 3.47
N VAL A 13 4.76 6.30 2.88
CA VAL A 13 3.40 5.98 3.35
C VAL A 13 3.42 5.37 4.76
N SER A 14 4.44 4.56 5.08
CA SER A 14 4.65 4.02 6.42
C SER A 14 4.96 5.10 7.46
N ALA A 15 5.67 6.16 7.08
CA ALA A 15 5.93 7.30 7.96
C ALA A 15 4.66 8.12 8.26
N LEU A 16 3.69 8.13 7.34
CA LEU A 16 2.43 8.85 7.50
C LEU A 16 1.39 8.05 8.31
N ALA A 17 1.20 6.76 8.01
CA ALA A 17 0.08 5.96 8.54
C ALA A 17 0.49 4.85 9.53
N GLY A 18 1.78 4.74 9.83
CA GLY A 18 2.36 3.67 10.63
C GLY A 18 2.59 2.40 9.80
N ARG A 19 3.80 1.86 9.86
CA ARG A 19 4.25 0.73 9.04
C ARG A 19 3.34 -0.51 9.14
N GLU A 20 2.92 -0.86 10.35
CA GLU A 20 2.09 -2.05 10.58
C GLU A 20 0.70 -1.92 9.94
N ASN A 21 0.09 -0.73 10.01
CA ASN A 21 -1.20 -0.48 9.38
C ASN A 21 -1.12 -0.57 7.86
N VAL A 22 -0.06 0.00 7.28
CA VAL A 22 0.20 -0.06 5.84
C VAL A 22 0.41 -1.49 5.40
N LEU A 23 1.24 -2.27 6.10
CA LEU A 23 1.48 -3.67 5.74
C LEU A 23 0.21 -4.53 5.81
N ARG A 24 -0.61 -4.36 6.85
CA ARG A 24 -1.90 -5.05 6.95
C ARG A 24 -2.86 -4.68 5.81
N ALA A 25 -2.93 -3.40 5.44
CA ALA A 25 -3.73 -2.96 4.30
C ALA A 25 -3.24 -3.55 2.96
N TYR A 26 -1.93 -3.75 2.82
CA TYR A 26 -1.35 -4.41 1.65
C TYR A 26 -1.67 -5.90 1.60
N GLU A 27 -1.58 -6.61 2.72
CA GLU A 27 -1.97 -8.03 2.81
C GLU A 27 -3.45 -8.23 2.43
N GLU A 28 -4.32 -7.34 2.91
CA GLU A 28 -5.74 -7.32 2.55
C GLU A 28 -5.94 -7.07 1.06
N ALA A 29 -5.26 -6.07 0.50
CA ALA A 29 -5.35 -5.76 -0.93
C ALA A 29 -4.87 -6.90 -1.83
N ILE A 30 -3.88 -7.69 -1.38
CA ILE A 30 -3.44 -8.90 -2.08
C ILE A 30 -4.53 -9.99 -2.00
N ARG A 31 -5.11 -10.21 -0.81
CA ARG A 31 -6.16 -11.22 -0.60
C ARG A 31 -7.39 -10.95 -1.46
N GLU A 32 -7.76 -9.68 -1.60
CA GLU A 32 -8.91 -9.23 -2.39
C GLU A 32 -8.54 -8.94 -3.86
N GLU A 33 -7.36 -9.37 -4.31
CA GLU A 33 -6.90 -9.27 -5.71
C GLU A 33 -6.96 -7.86 -6.33
N TYR A 34 -6.65 -6.83 -5.53
CA TYR A 34 -6.53 -5.46 -6.04
C TYR A 34 -5.43 -5.37 -7.10
N ARG A 35 -5.58 -4.46 -8.05
CA ARG A 35 -4.56 -4.21 -9.07
C ARG A 35 -3.49 -3.28 -8.50
N PHE A 36 -2.24 -3.67 -8.63
CA PHE A 36 -1.10 -2.89 -8.15
C PHE A 36 -0.53 -2.02 -9.28
N PHE A 37 0.42 -1.13 -8.93
CA PHE A 37 1.19 -0.26 -9.84
C PHE A 37 0.43 0.96 -10.41
N SER A 38 1.03 1.56 -11.44
CA SER A 38 0.70 2.87 -12.01
C SER A 38 -0.73 2.97 -12.54
N PHE A 39 -1.31 1.87 -13.01
CA PHE A 39 -2.68 1.79 -13.54
C PHE A 39 -3.58 0.88 -12.69
N GLY A 40 -3.11 0.56 -11.47
CA GLY A 40 -3.86 -0.22 -10.51
C GLY A 40 -4.87 0.60 -9.72
N ASP A 41 -5.37 -0.01 -8.67
CA ASP A 41 -6.32 0.60 -7.76
C ASP A 41 -5.61 1.54 -6.76
N ALA A 42 -6.40 2.39 -6.12
CA ALA A 42 -5.93 3.44 -5.22
C ALA A 42 -6.20 3.10 -3.76
N MET A 43 -5.36 3.64 -2.88
CA MET A 43 -5.51 3.57 -1.43
C MET A 43 -5.63 5.01 -0.92
N LEU A 44 -6.65 5.27 -0.11
CA LEU A 44 -6.89 6.55 0.57
C LEU A 44 -6.63 6.37 2.06
N ILE A 45 -5.86 7.27 2.66
CA ILE A 45 -5.54 7.29 4.08
C ILE A 45 -6.19 8.56 4.66
N LEU A 46 -6.97 8.40 5.74
CA LEU A 46 -7.71 9.47 6.42
C LEU A 46 -7.25 9.60 7.88
#